data_AF-A0A7V5CTA1-F1
#
_entry.id   AF-A0A7V5CTA1-F1
#
_cell.length_a   1.000
_cell.length_b   1.000
_cell.length_c   1.000
_cell.angle_alpha   90.00
_cell.angle_beta   90.00
_cell.angle_gamma   90.00
#
_symmetry.space_group_name_H-M   'P 1'
#
loop_
_entity.id
_entity.type
_entity.pdbx_description
1 polymer ?
#
loop_
_entity_poly.entity_id
_entity_poly.type
_entity_poly.pdbx_seq_one_letter_code
_entity_poly.pdbx_strand_id
1 'polypeptide(L)'
;MILTDPDIRPAYARRLRVPQLELFLEQAIRAVKLRGDVSVLLTGDKQIRRWNREFRGKNKPTDVLSFPAAPLDGPDGPIPAPIAGDLAISVETAARQAAEQRHALVEELKVLLLHGTLHLAGYDHETDNGEMARLEQRLRAKLGLQSSLIERTHNASPKRPLSVRSAAKRPAKKASSKPAKKMPAKKSAVAATRKTATEGYGLEPVRKAAAKRAGALAPEVSRPAKRSR
;
A
#
# COMPACT_ATOMS: atom_id res chain seq x y z
N MET A 1 -16.97 -1.67 -5.73
CA MET A 1 -17.06 -3.13 -5.45
C MET A 1 -15.86 -3.56 -4.61
N ILE A 2 -16.04 -4.44 -3.61
CA ILE A 2 -14.92 -4.99 -2.82
C ILE A 2 -14.74 -6.48 -3.10
N LEU A 3 -13.56 -6.85 -3.57
CA LEU A 3 -13.12 -8.23 -3.80
C LEU A 3 -12.18 -8.66 -2.68
N THR A 4 -12.25 -9.93 -2.29
CA THR A 4 -11.32 -10.52 -1.31
C THR A 4 -10.54 -11.64 -1.95
N ASP A 5 -9.22 -11.52 -1.92
CA ASP A 5 -8.28 -12.53 -2.40
C ASP A 5 -8.52 -13.88 -1.69
N PRO A 6 -8.65 -15.00 -2.42
CA PRO A 6 -8.81 -16.33 -1.86
C PRO A 6 -7.74 -16.71 -0.83
N ASP A 7 -6.51 -16.22 -0.98
CA ASP A 7 -5.39 -16.60 -0.10
C ASP A 7 -5.56 -16.08 1.34
N ILE A 8 -6.20 -14.92 1.51
CA ILE A 8 -6.44 -14.32 2.84
C ILE A 8 -7.81 -14.67 3.41
N ARG A 9 -8.74 -15.11 2.55
CA ARG A 9 -10.15 -15.33 2.91
C ARG A 9 -10.32 -16.28 4.10
N PRO A 10 -9.61 -17.43 4.20
CA PRO A 10 -9.77 -18.34 5.33
C PRO A 10 -9.41 -17.70 6.69
N ALA A 11 -8.39 -16.85 6.71
CA ALA A 11 -7.89 -16.24 7.95
C ALA A 11 -8.69 -15.01 8.40
N TYR A 12 -9.29 -14.27 7.46
CA TYR A 12 -9.86 -12.96 7.75
C TYR A 12 -11.35 -12.80 7.45
N ALA A 13 -12.02 -13.72 6.72
CA ALA A 13 -13.40 -13.54 6.25
C ALA A 13 -14.38 -12.98 7.29
N ARG A 14 -14.40 -13.54 8.51
CA ARG A 14 -15.30 -13.08 9.59
C ARG A 14 -14.95 -11.70 10.14
N ARG A 15 -13.67 -11.30 10.08
CA ARG A 15 -13.14 -10.03 10.61
C ARG A 15 -13.25 -8.89 9.60
N LEU A 16 -13.36 -9.19 8.30
CA LEU A 16 -13.41 -8.18 7.25
C LEU A 16 -14.73 -7.41 7.21
N ARG A 17 -15.86 -8.05 7.56
CA ARG A 17 -17.21 -7.44 7.49
C ARG A 17 -17.44 -6.69 6.18
N VAL A 18 -17.24 -7.36 5.04
CA VAL A 18 -17.25 -6.75 3.70
C VAL A 18 -18.46 -5.85 3.44
N PRO A 19 -19.72 -6.21 3.78
CA PRO A 19 -20.87 -5.32 3.55
C PRO A 19 -20.75 -3.96 4.28
N GLN A 20 -20.14 -3.95 5.48
CA GLN A 20 -19.89 -2.71 6.22
C GLN A 20 -18.82 -1.84 5.53
N LEU A 21 -17.81 -2.47 4.92
CA LEU A 21 -16.76 -1.78 4.18
C LEU A 21 -17.30 -1.21 2.85
N GLU A 22 -18.20 -1.92 2.18
CA GLU A 22 -18.84 -1.45 0.95
C GLU A 22 -19.68 -0.19 1.21
N LEU A 23 -20.53 -0.22 2.24
CA LEU A 23 -21.29 0.96 2.66
C LEU A 23 -20.37 2.14 3.00
N PHE A 24 -19.27 1.89 3.70
CA PHE A 24 -18.31 2.93 4.03
C PHE A 24 -17.59 3.48 2.78
N LEU A 25 -17.20 2.62 1.84
CA LEU A 25 -16.57 3.02 0.58
C LEU A 25 -17.49 3.96 -0.20
N GLU A 26 -18.78 3.66 -0.30
CA GLU A 26 -19.75 4.57 -0.94
C GLU A 26 -19.83 5.92 -0.23
N GLN A 27 -19.83 5.93 1.10
CA GLN A 27 -19.81 7.17 1.89
C GLN A 27 -18.53 7.98 1.64
N ALA A 28 -17.38 7.32 1.57
CA ALA A 28 -16.10 7.95 1.28
C ALA A 28 -16.07 8.56 -0.12
N ILE A 29 -16.49 7.81 -1.16
CA ILE A 29 -16.59 8.28 -2.55
C ILE A 29 -17.46 9.54 -2.62
N ARG A 30 -18.65 9.52 -2.01
CA ARG A 30 -19.56 10.68 -1.96
C ARG A 30 -18.95 11.87 -1.21
N ALA A 31 -18.23 11.61 -0.11
CA ALA A 31 -17.63 12.65 0.70
C ALA A 31 -16.45 13.35 0.00
N VAL A 32 -15.67 12.61 -0.78
CA VAL A 32 -14.56 13.11 -1.61
C VAL A 32 -15.06 13.70 -2.94
N LYS A 33 -16.33 13.46 -3.31
CA LYS A 33 -16.93 13.83 -4.61
C LYS A 33 -16.23 13.18 -5.80
N LEU A 34 -15.70 11.98 -5.59
CA LEU A 34 -15.06 11.19 -6.65
C LEU A 34 -16.13 10.72 -7.66
N ARG A 35 -15.84 10.88 -8.95
CA ARG A 35 -16.71 10.41 -10.04
C ARG A 35 -16.17 9.11 -10.60
N GLY A 36 -17.07 8.18 -10.91
CA GLY A 36 -16.74 6.86 -11.44
C GLY A 36 -16.66 5.77 -10.38
N ASP A 37 -16.61 4.52 -10.84
CA ASP A 37 -16.60 3.35 -9.99
C ASP A 37 -15.21 3.07 -9.40
N VAL A 38 -15.18 2.65 -8.14
CA VAL A 38 -13.96 2.21 -7.45
C VAL A 38 -14.03 0.71 -7.19
N SER A 39 -13.01 -0.02 -7.63
CA SER A 39 -12.81 -1.41 -7.26
C SER A 39 -11.75 -1.52 -6.18
N VAL A 40 -11.99 -2.35 -5.17
CA VAL A 40 -11.05 -2.59 -4.08
C VAL A 40 -10.76 -4.07 -4.00
N LEU A 41 -9.48 -4.43 -3.99
CA LEU A 41 -9.00 -5.77 -3.71
C LEU A 41 -8.36 -5.82 -2.31
N LEU A 42 -8.96 -6.60 -1.43
CA LEU A 42 -8.36 -6.99 -0.15
C LEU A 42 -7.45 -8.18 -0.39
N THR A 43 -6.14 -8.02 -0.16
CA THR A 43 -5.10 -9.04 -0.44
C THR A 43 -4.12 -9.16 0.73
N GLY A 44 -3.10 -10.02 0.58
CA GLY A 44 -2.04 -10.24 1.55
C GLY A 44 -0.74 -9.50 1.22
N ASP A 45 0.22 -9.54 2.15
CA ASP A 45 1.52 -8.86 2.04
C ASP A 45 2.35 -9.38 0.88
N LYS A 46 2.28 -10.69 0.61
CA LYS A 46 3.03 -11.32 -0.49
C LYS A 46 2.69 -10.67 -1.83
N GLN A 47 1.40 -10.50 -2.09
CA GLN A 47 0.88 -9.96 -3.34
C GLN A 47 1.11 -8.45 -3.43
N ILE A 48 0.79 -7.69 -2.36
CA ILE A 48 1.02 -6.24 -2.38
C ILE A 48 2.51 -5.89 -2.49
N ARG A 49 3.42 -6.68 -1.88
CA ARG A 49 4.86 -6.49 -2.00
C ARG A 49 5.34 -6.69 -3.43
N ARG A 50 4.76 -7.67 -4.15
CA ARG A 50 5.05 -7.89 -5.57
C ARG A 50 4.66 -6.66 -6.38
N TRP A 51 3.45 -6.15 -6.19
CA TRP A 51 2.97 -4.96 -6.91
C TRP A 51 3.71 -3.69 -6.51
N ASN A 52 4.07 -3.50 -5.24
CA ASN A 52 4.85 -2.35 -4.80
C ASN A 52 6.25 -2.34 -5.46
N ARG A 53 6.84 -3.52 -5.67
CA ARG A 53 8.09 -3.65 -6.44
C ARG A 53 7.88 -3.34 -7.92
N GLU A 54 6.80 -3.84 -8.50
CA GLU A 54 6.51 -3.73 -9.94
C GLU A 54 6.14 -2.30 -10.36
N PHE A 55 5.24 -1.65 -9.62
CA PHE A 55 4.72 -0.33 -9.96
C PHE A 55 5.47 0.84 -9.30
N ARG A 56 6.08 0.62 -8.12
CA ARG A 56 6.76 1.68 -7.35
C ARG A 56 8.26 1.41 -7.12
N GLY A 57 8.80 0.29 -7.60
CA GLY A 57 10.21 -0.08 -7.37
C GLY A 57 10.56 -0.42 -5.92
N LYS A 58 9.58 -0.50 -5.00
CA LYS A 58 9.78 -0.68 -3.56
C LYS A 58 9.54 -2.15 -3.18
N ASN A 59 10.61 -2.91 -2.89
CA ASN A 59 10.52 -4.35 -2.55
C ASN A 59 10.10 -4.64 -1.08
N LYS A 60 9.07 -3.96 -0.59
CA LYS A 60 8.51 -4.12 0.76
C LYS A 60 6.98 -4.14 0.68
N PRO A 61 6.29 -4.83 1.61
CA PRO A 61 4.84 -4.69 1.71
C PRO A 61 4.50 -3.23 2.03
N THR A 62 3.33 -2.81 1.58
CA THR A 62 2.71 -1.53 1.94
C THR A 62 1.29 -1.83 2.40
N ASP A 63 0.67 -0.87 3.07
CA ASP A 63 -0.71 -0.93 3.51
C ASP A 63 -1.71 -0.82 2.36
N VAL A 64 -1.53 0.17 1.48
CA VAL A 64 -2.41 0.42 0.33
C VAL A 64 -1.64 0.84 -0.91
N LEU A 65 -2.10 0.39 -2.08
CA LEU A 65 -1.73 0.90 -3.40
C LEU A 65 -3.00 1.41 -4.10
N SER A 66 -2.90 2.59 -4.70
CA SER A 66 -3.95 3.20 -5.50
C SER A 66 -3.54 3.29 -6.96
N PHE A 67 -4.44 2.92 -7.87
CA PHE A 67 -4.26 2.93 -9.31
C PHE A 67 -5.38 3.79 -9.94
N PRO A 68 -5.17 5.11 -10.06
CA PRO A 68 -6.17 5.98 -10.70
C PRO A 68 -6.33 5.63 -12.18
N ALA A 69 -7.57 5.64 -12.66
CA ALA A 69 -7.84 5.48 -14.08
C ALA A 69 -7.44 6.74 -14.85
N ALA A 70 -6.95 6.55 -16.08
CA ALA A 70 -6.68 7.68 -16.96
C ALA A 70 -8.00 8.36 -17.38
N PRO A 71 -8.04 9.71 -17.44
CA PRO A 71 -9.17 10.42 -18.05
C PRO A 71 -9.39 9.97 -19.50
N LEU A 72 -10.62 10.04 -19.98
CA LEU A 72 -10.92 9.80 -21.39
C LEU A 72 -10.84 11.11 -22.16
N ASP A 73 -10.43 11.05 -23.42
CA ASP A 73 -10.47 12.20 -24.32
C ASP A 73 -11.92 12.49 -24.73
N GLY A 74 -12.38 13.71 -24.44
CA GLY A 74 -13.69 14.22 -24.87
C GLY A 74 -13.56 15.35 -25.88
N PRO A 75 -14.69 15.74 -26.53
CA PRO A 75 -14.70 16.80 -27.54
C PRO A 75 -14.18 18.16 -27.02
N ASP A 76 -14.44 18.45 -25.74
CA ASP A 76 -14.09 19.70 -25.06
C ASP A 76 -12.91 19.52 -24.07
N GLY A 77 -12.15 18.43 -24.21
CA GLY A 77 -11.03 18.07 -23.33
C GLY A 77 -11.30 16.83 -22.48
N PRO A 78 -10.44 16.56 -21.48
CA PRO A 78 -10.51 15.34 -20.69
C PRO A 78 -11.82 15.23 -19.90
N ILE A 79 -12.54 14.12 -20.08
CA ILE A 79 -13.74 13.79 -19.31
C ILE A 79 -13.42 12.70 -18.27
N PRO A 80 -14.09 12.73 -17.10
CA PRO A 80 -13.91 11.69 -16.09
C PRO A 80 -14.24 10.31 -16.68
N ALA A 81 -13.34 9.35 -16.46
CA ALA A 81 -13.60 7.97 -16.83
C ALA A 81 -14.78 7.40 -16.01
N PRO A 82 -15.58 6.48 -16.58
CA PRO A 82 -16.63 5.77 -15.83
C PRO A 82 -16.09 5.00 -14.63
N ILE A 83 -14.82 4.62 -14.67
CA ILE A 83 -14.09 3.96 -13.58
C ILE A 83 -13.13 4.99 -13.01
N ALA A 84 -13.17 5.22 -11.69
CA ALA A 84 -12.25 6.12 -11.00
C ALA A 84 -10.87 5.47 -10.78
N GLY A 85 -10.86 4.15 -10.56
CA GLY A 85 -9.63 3.37 -10.44
C GLY A 85 -9.74 2.21 -9.46
N ASP A 86 -8.59 1.62 -9.16
CA ASP A 86 -8.47 0.43 -8.33
C ASP A 86 -7.66 0.68 -7.05
N LEU A 87 -8.05 0.03 -5.97
CA LEU A 87 -7.30 -0.01 -4.71
C LEU A 87 -6.89 -1.44 -4.40
N ALA A 88 -5.65 -1.64 -3.96
CA ALA A 88 -5.18 -2.89 -3.37
C ALA A 88 -4.76 -2.64 -1.92
N ILE A 89 -5.39 -3.33 -0.97
CA ILE A 89 -5.15 -3.16 0.48
C ILE A 89 -4.62 -4.46 1.07
N SER A 90 -3.49 -4.39 1.79
CA SER A 90 -3.00 -5.54 2.55
C SER A 90 -3.72 -5.66 3.89
N VAL A 91 -4.50 -6.73 4.01
CA VAL A 91 -5.23 -7.06 5.24
C VAL A 91 -4.27 -7.47 6.36
N GLU A 92 -3.15 -8.10 6.04
CA GLU A 92 -2.14 -8.51 7.03
C GLU A 92 -1.43 -7.29 7.62
N THR A 93 -1.06 -6.31 6.78
CA THR A 93 -0.50 -5.05 7.25
C THR A 93 -1.53 -4.26 8.05
N ALA A 94 -2.77 -4.13 7.56
CA ALA A 94 -3.85 -3.47 8.28
C ALA A 94 -4.14 -4.14 9.63
N ALA A 95 -4.06 -5.47 9.73
CA ALA A 95 -4.25 -6.18 10.98
C ALA A 95 -3.14 -5.89 12.01
N ARG A 96 -1.88 -5.77 11.56
CA ARG A 96 -0.77 -5.36 12.43
C ARG A 96 -0.95 -3.92 12.92
N GLN A 97 -1.27 -3.00 12.01
CA GLN A 97 -1.52 -1.59 12.34
C GLN A 97 -2.71 -1.46 13.30
N ALA A 98 -3.79 -2.21 13.07
CA ALA A 98 -4.96 -2.22 13.94
C ALA A 98 -4.62 -2.69 15.38
N ALA A 99 -3.76 -3.70 15.50
CA ALA A 99 -3.29 -4.17 16.80
C ALA A 99 -2.40 -3.14 17.51
N GLU A 100 -1.48 -2.51 16.79
CA GLU A 100 -0.60 -1.44 17.33
C GLU A 100 -1.40 -0.24 17.83
N GLN A 101 -2.47 0.11 17.12
CA GLN A 101 -3.35 1.24 17.44
C GLN A 101 -4.52 0.86 18.36
N ARG A 102 -4.62 -0.40 18.78
CA ARG A 102 -5.67 -0.91 19.69
C ARG A 102 -7.10 -0.62 19.20
N HIS A 103 -7.35 -0.80 17.90
CA HIS A 103 -8.68 -0.69 17.31
C HIS A 103 -9.00 -1.90 16.42
N ALA A 104 -10.24 -2.02 15.97
CA ALA A 104 -10.66 -3.16 15.16
C ALA A 104 -10.06 -3.10 13.75
N LEU A 105 -9.78 -4.26 13.15
CA LEU A 105 -9.31 -4.36 11.76
C LEU A 105 -10.22 -3.60 10.78
N VAL A 106 -11.54 -3.68 10.97
CA VAL A 106 -12.51 -2.96 10.13
C VAL A 106 -12.30 -1.45 10.21
N GLU A 107 -11.95 -0.90 11.36
CA GLU A 107 -11.69 0.53 11.51
C GLU A 107 -10.42 0.94 10.76
N GLU A 108 -9.36 0.14 10.81
CA GLU A 108 -8.15 0.41 10.02
C GLU A 108 -8.41 0.28 8.52
N LEU A 109 -9.19 -0.72 8.08
CA LEU A 109 -9.58 -0.85 6.69
C LEU A 109 -10.39 0.37 6.19
N LYS A 110 -11.28 0.93 7.01
CA LYS A 110 -11.99 2.18 6.66
C LYS A 110 -11.03 3.35 6.49
N VAL A 111 -10.03 3.46 7.36
CA VAL A 111 -8.99 4.51 7.23
C VAL A 111 -8.22 4.33 5.91
N LEU A 112 -7.80 3.10 5.58
CA LEU A 112 -7.09 2.80 4.33
C LEU A 112 -7.97 3.02 3.09
N LEU A 113 -9.27 2.72 3.16
CA LEU A 113 -10.22 3.01 2.08
C LEU A 113 -10.37 4.50 1.84
N LEU A 114 -10.50 5.30 2.90
CA LEU A 114 -10.59 6.75 2.77
C LEU A 114 -9.29 7.34 2.22
N HIS A 115 -8.13 6.89 2.73
CA HIS A 115 -6.84 7.32 2.23
C HIS A 115 -6.66 6.96 0.75
N GLY A 116 -6.99 5.73 0.37
CA GLY A 116 -6.93 5.25 -1.01
C GLY A 116 -7.85 6.05 -1.95
N THR A 117 -9.08 6.35 -1.52
CA THR A 117 -10.04 7.14 -2.32
C THR A 117 -9.61 8.60 -2.50
N LEU A 118 -8.90 9.19 -1.54
CA LEU A 118 -8.28 10.51 -1.71
C LEU A 118 -7.19 10.49 -2.80
N HIS A 119 -6.35 9.45 -2.83
CA HIS A 119 -5.38 9.26 -3.92
C HIS A 119 -6.05 9.11 -5.29
N LEU A 120 -7.16 8.36 -5.37
CA LEU A 120 -7.94 8.24 -6.61
C LEU A 120 -8.57 9.57 -7.05
N ALA A 121 -8.84 10.47 -6.12
CA ALA A 121 -9.31 11.82 -6.41
C ALA A 121 -8.19 12.82 -6.79
N GLY A 122 -6.94 12.35 -6.86
CA GLY A 122 -5.78 13.14 -7.29
C GLY A 122 -5.05 13.87 -6.16
N TYR A 123 -5.39 13.62 -4.90
CA TYR A 123 -4.63 14.16 -3.77
C TYR A 123 -3.40 13.30 -3.51
N ASP A 124 -2.25 13.92 -3.29
CA ASP A 124 -0.99 13.22 -3.01
C ASP A 124 -0.22 13.87 -1.86
N HIS A 125 -0.27 13.23 -0.69
CA HIS A 125 0.45 13.70 0.50
C HIS A 125 1.98 13.68 0.41
N GLU A 126 2.59 13.00 -0.57
CA GLU A 126 4.05 13.04 -0.76
C GLU A 126 4.48 14.34 -1.47
N THR A 127 3.58 14.98 -2.22
CA THR A 127 3.89 16.15 -3.07
C THR A 127 3.06 17.40 -2.73
N ASP A 128 1.97 17.25 -1.99
CA ASP A 128 1.13 18.37 -1.57
C ASP A 128 1.68 19.10 -0.31
N ASN A 129 1.14 20.29 -0.06
CA ASN A 129 1.49 21.10 1.11
C ASN A 129 0.66 20.73 2.36
N GLY A 130 0.35 19.44 2.55
CA GLY A 130 -0.51 18.93 3.62
C GLY A 130 -2.01 19.10 3.36
N GLU A 131 -2.41 19.29 2.11
CA GLU A 131 -3.81 19.47 1.72
C GLU A 131 -4.60 18.18 1.94
N MET A 132 -4.06 17.05 1.48
CA MET A 132 -4.62 15.72 1.70
C MET A 132 -4.73 15.42 3.19
N ALA A 133 -3.72 15.77 3.99
CA ALA A 133 -3.73 15.54 5.43
C ALA A 133 -4.90 16.24 6.13
N ARG A 134 -5.11 17.53 5.82
CA ARG A 134 -6.22 18.33 6.37
C ARG A 134 -7.57 17.81 5.90
N LEU A 135 -7.68 17.44 4.63
CA LEU A 135 -8.90 16.89 4.07
C LEU A 135 -9.23 15.53 4.68
N GLU A 136 -8.25 14.64 4.79
CA GLU A 136 -8.39 13.33 5.44
C GLU A 136 -8.87 13.50 6.88
N GLN A 137 -8.26 14.41 7.65
CA GLN A 137 -8.69 14.69 9.03
C GLN A 137 -10.14 15.16 9.11
N ARG A 138 -10.54 16.11 8.23
CA ARG A 138 -11.91 16.63 8.17
C ARG A 138 -12.93 15.56 7.80
N LEU A 139 -12.62 14.74 6.80
CA LEU A 139 -13.51 13.67 6.34
C LEU A 139 -13.63 12.56 7.38
N ARG A 140 -12.54 12.25 8.10
CA ARG A 140 -12.57 11.29 9.20
C ARG A 140 -13.46 11.73 10.35
N ALA A 141 -13.39 13.00 10.74
CA ALA A 141 -14.32 13.55 11.73
C ALA A 141 -15.78 13.45 11.26
N LYS A 142 -16.06 13.77 9.99
CA LYS A 142 -17.39 13.67 9.39
C LYS A 142 -17.92 12.23 9.32
N LEU A 143 -17.05 11.26 9.06
CA LEU A 143 -17.38 9.85 8.90
C LEU A 143 -17.23 9.02 10.19
N GLY A 144 -16.88 9.66 11.32
CA GLY A 144 -16.78 9.01 12.63
C GLY A 144 -15.53 8.13 12.83
N LEU A 145 -14.43 8.38 12.12
CA LEU A 145 -13.19 7.59 12.20
C LEU A 145 -12.17 8.16 13.20
N GLN A 146 -11.60 7.28 14.03
CA GLN A 146 -10.79 7.69 15.20
C GLN A 146 -9.26 7.86 14.92
N SER A 147 -8.65 7.31 13.84
CA SER A 147 -7.17 7.35 13.62
C SER A 147 -6.66 7.82 12.23
N SER A 148 -5.65 8.72 12.16
CA SER A 148 -5.08 9.37 10.93
C SER A 148 -3.94 8.58 10.33
N LEU A 149 -3.96 8.28 9.02
CA LEU A 149 -2.86 7.53 8.40
C LEU A 149 -1.65 8.42 8.15
N ILE A 150 -1.87 9.62 7.61
CA ILE A 150 -0.78 10.56 7.26
C ILE A 150 0.01 11.00 8.49
N GLU A 151 -0.67 11.32 9.61
CA GLU A 151 0.01 11.65 10.87
C GLU A 151 0.88 10.48 11.39
N ARG A 152 0.52 9.22 11.10
CA ARG A 152 1.31 8.04 11.46
C ARG A 152 2.53 7.86 10.56
N THR A 153 2.38 8.07 9.25
CA THR A 153 3.47 7.91 8.28
C THR A 153 4.61 8.91 8.52
N HIS A 154 4.29 10.15 8.90
CA HIS A 154 5.30 11.16 9.24
C HIS A 154 5.92 11.00 10.64
N ASN A 155 5.28 10.26 11.55
CA ASN A 155 5.78 10.06 12.93
C ASN A 155 6.57 8.74 13.11
N ALA A 156 6.93 8.04 12.03
CA ALA A 156 7.64 6.77 12.07
C ALA A 156 9.17 6.93 12.29
N SER A 157 9.61 7.33 13.50
CA SER A 157 10.87 6.99 14.24
C SER A 157 11.60 8.19 14.89
N PRO A 158 12.34 8.02 16.04
CA PRO A 158 12.67 6.78 16.73
C PRO A 158 11.90 6.55 18.04
N LYS A 159 11.80 5.27 18.38
CA LYS A 159 11.27 4.73 19.63
C LYS A 159 11.94 5.40 20.84
N ARG A 160 11.15 6.03 21.72
CA ARG A 160 11.62 6.36 23.08
C ARG A 160 12.00 5.04 23.78
N PRO A 161 13.19 4.94 24.40
CA PRO A 161 13.49 3.78 25.23
C PRO A 161 12.47 3.74 26.37
N LEU A 162 11.94 2.54 26.60
CA LEU A 162 11.17 2.22 27.81
C LEU A 162 12.02 2.64 29.00
N SER A 163 11.55 3.63 29.76
CA SER A 163 12.15 3.98 31.04
C SER A 163 12.05 2.74 31.94
N VAL A 164 13.18 2.09 32.17
CA VAL A 164 13.33 1.05 33.17
C VAL A 164 12.88 1.65 34.49
N ARG A 165 11.78 1.12 35.05
CA ARG A 165 11.40 1.40 36.44
C ARG A 165 12.57 1.01 37.33
N SER A 166 13.17 1.99 37.98
CA SER A 166 14.21 1.80 38.99
C SER A 166 13.67 0.89 40.09
N ALA A 167 14.24 -0.32 40.20
CA ALA A 167 13.93 -1.27 41.24
C ALA A 167 14.54 -0.78 42.56
N ALA A 168 13.67 -0.32 43.48
CA ALA A 168 14.07 0.00 44.83
C ALA A 168 14.47 -1.28 45.59
N LYS A 169 15.76 -1.35 45.91
CA LYS A 169 16.47 -2.11 46.95
C LYS A 169 15.56 -2.80 48.00
N ARG A 170 15.64 -4.13 48.10
CA ARG A 170 15.37 -4.90 49.33
C ARG A 170 16.65 -5.64 49.75
N PRO A 171 16.96 -5.74 51.05
CA PRO A 171 18.26 -6.19 51.53
C PRO A 171 18.39 -7.72 51.56
N ALA A 172 19.65 -8.16 51.50
CA ALA A 172 20.11 -9.53 51.43
C ALA A 172 19.88 -10.35 52.72
N LYS A 173 19.59 -11.64 52.57
CA LYS A 173 19.89 -12.68 53.56
C LYS A 173 20.53 -13.91 52.88
N LYS A 174 21.60 -14.40 53.52
CA LYS A 174 22.51 -15.50 53.16
C LYS A 174 21.88 -16.90 53.28
N ALA A 175 22.59 -17.86 52.68
CA ALA A 175 22.70 -19.31 52.91
C ALA A 175 22.17 -20.13 51.71
N SER A 176 22.73 -21.25 51.26
CA SER A 176 23.99 -21.99 51.45
C SER A 176 23.96 -23.19 50.47
N SER A 177 25.13 -23.81 50.22
CA SER A 177 25.38 -25.20 49.75
C SER A 177 25.05 -25.67 48.30
N LYS A 178 26.13 -26.14 47.64
CA LYS A 178 26.33 -27.00 46.44
C LYS A 178 25.95 -28.50 46.72
N PRO A 179 26.17 -29.51 45.83
CA PRO A 179 26.32 -29.59 44.35
C PRO A 179 25.67 -30.83 43.63
N ALA A 180 25.81 -30.87 42.29
CA ALA A 180 26.10 -32.03 41.38
C ALA A 180 24.96 -32.91 40.78
N LYS A 181 24.91 -33.03 39.42
CA LYS A 181 25.40 -34.21 38.63
C LYS A 181 25.18 -34.09 37.10
N LYS A 182 26.03 -34.83 36.37
CA LYS A 182 26.31 -34.96 34.92
C LYS A 182 25.26 -35.75 34.09
N MET A 183 25.03 -35.30 32.83
CA MET A 183 25.04 -35.99 31.48
C MET A 183 24.33 -37.36 31.24
N PRO A 184 24.17 -37.93 30.00
CA PRO A 184 24.51 -37.46 28.62
C PRO A 184 23.48 -37.75 27.46
N ALA A 185 23.76 -37.14 26.29
CA ALA A 185 23.77 -37.64 24.88
C ALA A 185 22.51 -38.14 24.12
N LYS A 186 22.34 -37.67 22.85
CA LYS A 186 22.71 -38.35 21.56
C LYS A 186 22.19 -37.52 20.33
N LYS A 187 23.06 -37.21 19.34
CA LYS A 187 23.12 -37.69 17.92
C LYS A 187 21.78 -37.57 17.16
N SER A 188 21.64 -36.85 16.04
CA SER A 188 22.23 -37.02 14.67
C SER A 188 22.01 -35.70 13.88
N ALA A 189 22.80 -35.21 12.91
CA ALA A 189 23.64 -35.73 11.84
C ALA A 189 22.89 -36.23 10.58
N VAL A 190 23.03 -35.43 9.50
CA VAL A 190 23.05 -35.77 8.06
C VAL A 190 21.71 -36.03 7.34
N ALA A 191 21.41 -35.23 6.31
CA ALA A 191 21.54 -35.64 4.90
C ALA A 191 20.75 -34.71 3.97
N ALA A 192 21.48 -34.13 3.01
CA ALA A 192 20.92 -33.52 1.82
C ALA A 192 20.58 -34.62 0.79
N THR A 193 19.45 -34.48 0.10
CA THR A 193 19.26 -35.12 -1.21
C THR A 193 18.40 -34.25 -2.12
N ARG A 194 18.94 -34.02 -3.32
CA ARG A 194 18.35 -33.35 -4.48
C ARG A 194 17.15 -34.13 -5.02
N LYS A 195 16.21 -33.44 -5.69
CA LYS A 195 15.91 -33.62 -7.14
C LYS A 195 14.66 -32.82 -7.58
N THR A 196 14.82 -32.15 -8.74
CA THR A 196 13.86 -31.93 -9.86
C THR A 196 12.56 -31.14 -9.56
N ALA A 197 11.99 -30.31 -10.43
CA ALA A 197 12.09 -30.20 -11.87
C ALA A 197 11.82 -28.76 -12.34
N THR A 198 12.46 -28.44 -13.45
CA THR A 198 12.19 -27.35 -14.38
C THR A 198 10.89 -27.57 -15.13
N GLU A 199 10.02 -26.57 -15.14
CA GLU A 199 9.02 -26.23 -16.16
C GLU A 199 8.60 -24.78 -15.81
N GLY A 200 8.75 -23.74 -16.63
CA GLY A 200 8.76 -23.70 -18.08
C GLY A 200 7.59 -22.83 -18.56
N TYR A 201 7.50 -21.57 -18.11
CA TYR A 201 6.66 -20.56 -18.78
C TYR A 201 7.48 -19.29 -18.95
N GLY A 202 8.03 -19.15 -20.15
CA GLY A 202 8.69 -17.95 -20.61
C GLY A 202 7.68 -16.83 -20.81
N LEU A 203 8.01 -15.66 -20.26
CA LEU A 203 7.56 -14.38 -20.77
C LEU A 203 8.80 -13.49 -20.81
N GLU A 204 9.30 -13.29 -22.03
CA GLU A 204 10.37 -12.35 -22.36
C GLU A 204 10.02 -10.93 -21.88
N PRO A 205 10.96 -10.18 -21.30
CA PRO A 205 10.73 -8.81 -20.86
C PRO A 205 10.90 -7.82 -22.02
N VAL A 206 9.81 -7.17 -22.45
CA VAL A 206 9.90 -6.01 -23.37
C VAL A 206 10.48 -4.82 -22.61
N ARG A 207 11.79 -4.60 -22.78
CA ARG A 207 12.50 -3.39 -22.33
C ARG A 207 12.54 -2.35 -23.45
N LYS A 208 12.11 -1.14 -23.08
CA LYS A 208 12.58 0.21 -23.49
C LYS A 208 13.21 0.39 -24.88
N ALA A 209 12.64 1.31 -25.65
CA ALA A 209 13.39 2.19 -26.53
C ALA A 209 12.92 3.65 -26.35
N ALA A 210 13.80 4.48 -25.80
CA ALA A 210 13.71 5.93 -25.86
C ALA A 210 15.08 6.47 -26.32
N ALA A 211 15.01 7.50 -27.17
CA ALA A 211 16.07 8.41 -27.61
C ALA A 211 17.15 7.90 -28.58
N LYS A 212 16.99 8.25 -29.87
CA LYS A 212 18.03 8.95 -30.67
C LYS A 212 17.46 9.42 -32.01
N ARG A 213 17.37 10.75 -32.22
CA ARG A 213 17.70 11.46 -33.47
C ARG A 213 17.34 12.94 -33.34
N ALA A 214 18.34 13.72 -32.90
CA ALA A 214 18.53 15.09 -33.34
C ALA A 214 19.53 15.04 -34.51
N GLY A 215 19.28 15.80 -35.58
CA GLY A 215 20.27 16.09 -36.61
C GLY A 215 19.75 16.12 -38.05
N ALA A 216 19.49 17.35 -38.52
CA ALA A 216 19.67 17.85 -39.89
C ALA A 216 18.75 17.35 -41.02
N LEU A 217 17.85 18.23 -41.49
CA LEU A 217 18.00 18.86 -42.81
C LEU A 217 17.16 20.15 -42.90
N ALA A 218 17.75 21.15 -43.57
CA ALA A 218 17.34 22.54 -43.70
C ALA A 218 16.11 22.75 -44.64
N PRO A 219 15.52 23.96 -44.70
CA PRO A 219 14.31 24.23 -45.47
C PRO A 219 14.64 24.51 -46.95
N GLU A 220 13.93 23.85 -47.86
CA GLU A 220 14.02 24.16 -49.29
C GLU A 220 13.09 25.31 -49.66
N VAL A 221 13.72 26.33 -50.25
CA VAL A 221 13.15 27.59 -50.70
C VAL A 221 12.46 27.35 -52.05
N SER A 222 11.16 27.63 -52.16
CA SER A 222 10.49 27.76 -53.46
C SER A 222 9.68 29.05 -53.50
N ARG A 223 10.22 30.01 -54.25
CA ARG A 223 9.60 31.24 -54.79
C ARG A 223 10.41 31.60 -56.05
N PRO A 224 9.88 32.34 -57.05
CA PRO A 224 8.53 32.89 -57.20
C PRO A 224 7.92 32.70 -58.62
N ALA A 225 6.59 32.79 -58.74
CA ALA A 225 5.95 33.15 -60.01
C ALA A 225 5.47 34.61 -59.93
N LYS A 226 6.24 35.52 -60.52
CA LYS A 226 5.75 36.83 -60.96
C LYS A 226 5.07 36.64 -62.32
N ARG A 227 3.82 37.10 -62.46
CA ARG A 227 3.39 37.74 -63.70
C ARG A 227 2.44 38.88 -63.38
N SER A 228 2.84 40.04 -63.86
CA SER A 228 2.17 41.33 -63.79
C SER A 228 1.41 41.59 -65.08
N ARG A 229 0.36 42.40 -64.95
CA ARG A 229 -0.51 43.05 -65.95
C ARG A 229 -1.73 42.27 -66.36
#